data_AF-W1UCI9-F1
#
_entry.id   AF-W1UCI9-F1
#
_cell.length_a   1.000
_cell.length_b   1.000
_cell.length_c   1.000
_cell.angle_alpha   90.00
_cell.angle_beta   90.00
_cell.angle_gamma   90.00
#
_symmetry.space_group_name_H-M   'P 1'
#
loop_
_entity.id
_entity.type
_entity.pdbx_description
1 polymer ?
#
loop_
_entity_poly.entity_id
_entity_poly.type
_entity_poly.pdbx_seq_one_letter_code
_entity_poly.pdbx_strand_id
1 'polypeptide(L)'
;DEISDFYFTLDYSDGYDYISFECTKLNNGNFQIDTEDSMVNKITINGNIEADYIKKKDRHMLVWQDDENYYILFIDDIETSRMEDKYNELIKIAESVR
;
A
#
# COMPACT_ATOMS: atom_id res chain seq x y z
N ASP A 1 -18.49 -7.63 -24.32
CA ASP A 1 -17.39 -6.67 -24.17
C ASP A 1 -16.85 -6.81 -22.77
N GLU A 2 -15.83 -7.65 -22.61
CA GLU A 2 -15.13 -7.82 -21.33
C GLU A 2 -14.39 -6.52 -21.03
N ILE A 3 -14.82 -5.80 -20.00
CA ILE A 3 -13.96 -4.82 -19.35
C ILE A 3 -12.83 -5.67 -18.78
N SER A 4 -11.66 -5.61 -19.41
CA SER A 4 -10.44 -6.09 -18.78
C SER A 4 -10.22 -5.20 -17.57
N ASP A 5 -10.61 -5.69 -16.39
CA ASP A 5 -10.28 -5.09 -15.12
C ASP A 5 -8.75 -5.09 -15.02
N PHE A 6 -8.14 -3.96 -15.32
CA PHE A 6 -6.68 -3.83 -15.25
C PHE A 6 -6.28 -4.07 -13.79
N TYR A 7 -5.52 -5.15 -13.59
CA TYR A 7 -4.97 -5.57 -12.32
C TYR A 7 -3.50 -5.90 -12.53
N PHE A 8 -2.65 -5.32 -11.69
CA PHE A 8 -1.22 -5.53 -11.70
C PHE A 8 -0.73 -5.74 -10.27
N THR A 9 0.13 -6.74 -10.09
CA THR A 9 0.87 -6.93 -8.84
C THR A 9 2.37 -6.99 -9.10
N LEU A 10 3.13 -6.45 -8.15
CA LEU A 10 4.57 -6.59 -8.08
C LEU A 10 4.95 -7.03 -6.67
N ASP A 11 5.57 -8.21 -6.60
CA ASP A 11 6.03 -8.81 -5.35
C ASP A 11 7.56 -8.82 -5.31
N TYR A 12 8.12 -8.42 -4.17
CA TYR A 12 9.54 -8.40 -3.91
C TYR A 12 9.83 -8.97 -2.53
N SER A 13 10.89 -9.77 -2.41
CA SER A 13 11.41 -10.20 -1.12
C SER A 13 12.93 -10.23 -1.12
N ASP A 14 13.53 -9.77 -0.02
CA ASP A 14 14.97 -9.87 0.24
C ASP A 14 15.33 -11.09 1.10
N GLY A 15 14.37 -11.98 1.37
CA GLY A 15 14.51 -13.14 2.26
C GLY A 15 14.19 -12.86 3.73
N TYR A 16 13.93 -11.60 4.08
CA TYR A 16 13.48 -11.19 5.42
C TYR A 16 12.15 -10.45 5.34
N ASP A 17 12.05 -9.45 4.47
CA ASP A 17 10.84 -8.68 4.28
C ASP A 17 10.14 -9.14 3.00
N TYR A 18 8.81 -9.14 3.02
CA TYR A 18 7.98 -9.31 1.83
C TYR A 18 7.26 -8.00 1.54
N ILE A 19 7.42 -7.48 0.32
CA ILE A 19 6.77 -6.27 -0.15
C ILE A 19 5.87 -6.65 -1.33
N SER A 20 4.62 -6.21 -1.29
CA SER A 20 3.70 -6.35 -2.40
C SER A 20 3.06 -5.01 -2.73
N PHE A 21 3.04 -4.71 -4.03
CA PHE A 21 2.37 -3.57 -4.62
C PHE A 21 1.26 -4.06 -5.53
N GLU A 22 0.04 -3.59 -5.29
CA GLU A 22 -1.14 -3.89 -6.08
C GLU A 22 -1.67 -2.60 -6.72
N CYS A 23 -2.03 -2.68 -8.00
CA CYS A 23 -2.70 -1.61 -8.74
C CYS A 23 -3.95 -2.18 -9.41
N THR A 24 -5.10 -1.57 -9.14
CA THR A 24 -6.39 -1.98 -9.70
C THR A 24 -7.13 -0.77 -10.25
N LYS A 25 -7.72 -0.91 -11.43
CA LYS A 25 -8.56 0.14 -12.01
C LYS A 25 -9.79 0.43 -11.14
N LEU A 26 -10.10 1.71 -10.95
CA LEU A 26 -11.31 2.15 -10.25
C LEU A 26 -12.55 1.86 -11.13
N ASN A 27 -13.34 0.87 -10.73
CA ASN A 27 -14.56 0.46 -11.42
C ASN A 27 -15.81 0.72 -10.58
N ASN A 28 -16.15 1.99 -10.26
CA ASN A 28 -17.33 2.38 -9.46
C ASN A 28 -17.59 1.51 -8.19
N GLY A 29 -16.56 0.82 -7.69
CA GLY A 29 -16.63 -0.11 -6.59
C GLY A 29 -16.25 0.60 -5.32
N ASN A 30 -16.95 0.30 -4.22
CA ASN A 30 -16.54 0.74 -2.90
C ASN A 30 -15.55 -0.29 -2.35
N PHE A 31 -14.38 0.15 -1.92
CA PHE A 31 -13.45 -0.68 -1.17
C PHE A 31 -13.63 -0.45 0.32
N GLN A 32 -13.56 -1.52 1.11
CA GLN A 32 -13.63 -1.46 2.55
C GLN A 32 -12.44 -2.22 3.13
N ILE A 33 -11.64 -1.54 3.92
CA ILE A 33 -10.54 -2.14 4.69
C ILE A 33 -11.03 -2.33 6.12
N ASP A 34 -10.86 -3.53 6.64
CA ASP A 34 -11.00 -3.77 8.07
C ASP A 34 -9.83 -3.12 8.83
N THR A 35 -10.12 -1.98 9.44
CA THR A 35 -9.18 -1.21 10.26
C THR A 35 -9.38 -1.41 11.76
N GLU A 36 -10.15 -2.43 12.20
CA GLU A 36 -10.26 -2.76 13.62
C GLU A 36 -8.87 -3.07 14.21
N ASP A 37 -8.59 -2.51 15.38
CA ASP A 37 -7.31 -2.55 16.08
C ASP A 37 -6.10 -2.03 15.29
N SER A 38 -6.33 -1.30 14.20
CA SER A 38 -5.28 -0.67 13.40
C SER A 38 -5.02 0.77 13.84
N MET A 39 -3.76 1.18 13.75
CA MET A 39 -3.40 2.59 13.71
C MET A 39 -3.55 3.09 12.27
N VAL A 40 -4.33 4.14 12.06
CA VAL A 40 -4.56 4.76 10.74
C VAL A 40 -4.11 6.21 10.78
N ASN A 41 -3.19 6.58 9.89
CA ASN A 41 -2.69 7.94 9.73
C ASN A 41 -2.89 8.41 8.29
N LYS A 42 -3.52 9.57 8.13
CA LYS A 42 -3.53 10.28 6.85
C LYS A 42 -2.17 10.94 6.61
N ILE A 43 -1.65 10.77 5.40
CA ILE A 43 -0.38 11.36 4.98
C ILE A 43 -0.50 11.92 3.56
N THR A 44 0.54 12.62 3.11
CA THR A 44 0.65 13.14 1.75
C THR A 44 1.92 12.63 1.10
N ILE A 45 1.78 11.94 -0.04
CA ILE A 45 2.87 11.44 -0.89
C ILE A 45 3.07 12.43 -2.03
N ASN A 46 4.33 12.68 -2.43
CA ASN A 46 4.67 13.59 -3.55
C ASN A 46 4.06 15.01 -3.44
N GLY A 47 3.68 15.45 -2.23
CA GLY A 47 3.14 16.78 -1.95
C GLY A 47 1.66 17.00 -2.31
N ASN A 48 1.00 16.05 -2.98
CA ASN A 48 -0.38 16.22 -3.44
C ASN A 48 -1.24 14.93 -3.45
N ILE A 49 -0.67 13.75 -3.20
CA ILE A 49 -1.41 12.49 -3.18
C ILE A 49 -1.78 12.18 -1.73
N GLU A 50 -3.06 12.17 -1.41
CA GLU A 50 -3.52 11.72 -0.10
C GLU A 50 -3.44 10.19 -0.01
N ALA A 51 -2.91 9.70 1.11
CA ALA A 51 -2.82 8.28 1.38
C ALA A 51 -3.14 7.97 2.84
N ASP A 52 -3.67 6.77 3.07
CA ASP A 52 -3.85 6.21 4.40
C ASP A 52 -2.69 5.23 4.68
N TYR A 53 -1.86 5.57 5.66
CA TYR A 53 -0.93 4.62 6.26
C TYR A 53 -1.65 3.84 7.36
N ILE A 54 -1.63 2.52 7.27
CA ILE A 54 -2.33 1.61 8.16
C ILE A 54 -1.31 0.64 8.76
N LYS A 55 -1.24 0.59 10.09
CA LYS A 55 -0.45 -0.40 10.83
C LYS A 55 -1.38 -1.30 11.62
N LYS A 56 -1.34 -2.61 11.34
CA LYS A 56 -2.08 -3.65 12.09
C LYS A 56 -1.10 -4.71 12.56
N LYS A 57 -0.82 -4.74 13.86
CA LYS A 57 0.27 -5.54 14.44
C LYS A 57 1.61 -5.23 13.74
N ASP A 58 2.14 -6.23 13.04
CA ASP A 58 3.43 -6.23 12.37
C ASP A 58 3.30 -5.92 10.88
N ARG A 59 2.07 -5.80 10.36
CA ARG A 59 1.79 -5.42 8.97
C ARG A 59 1.76 -3.91 8.84
N HIS A 60 2.48 -3.42 7.84
CA HIS A 60 2.51 -2.03 7.44
C HIS A 60 1.92 -1.90 6.05
N MET A 61 0.95 -1.02 5.88
CA MET A 61 0.24 -0.83 4.62
C MET A 61 0.10 0.65 4.29
N LEU A 62 0.15 0.97 3.01
CA LEU A 62 -0.10 2.28 2.46
C LEU A 62 -1.12 2.15 1.34
N VAL A 63 -2.15 2.98 1.39
CA VAL A 63 -3.28 2.92 0.48
C VAL A 63 -3.56 4.30 -0.09
N TRP A 64 -3.64 4.41 -1.41
CA TRP A 64 -3.98 5.66 -2.09
C TRP A 64 -4.67 5.38 -3.42
N GLN A 65 -5.16 6.44 -4.05
CA GLN A 65 -5.79 6.38 -5.36
C GLN A 65 -5.45 7.62 -6.17
N ASP A 66 -5.53 7.50 -7.49
CA ASP A 66 -5.62 8.62 -8.41
C ASP A 66 -7.00 8.61 -9.11
N ASP A 67 -7.14 9.32 -10.22
CA ASP A 67 -8.39 9.41 -10.97
C ASP A 67 -8.80 8.10 -11.67
N GLU A 68 -7.85 7.18 -11.89
CA GLU A 68 -8.02 5.98 -12.69
C GLU A 68 -7.83 4.69 -11.90
N ASN A 69 -6.95 4.70 -10.91
CA ASN A 69 -6.45 3.51 -10.23
C ASN A 69 -6.41 3.67 -8.72
N TYR A 70 -6.49 2.52 -8.07
CA TYR A 70 -6.29 2.33 -6.66
C TYR A 70 -5.02 1.52 -6.42
N TYR A 71 -4.30 1.88 -5.37
CA TYR A 71 -2.99 1.31 -5.05
C TYR A 71 -2.96 0.81 -3.61
N ILE A 72 -2.46 -0.42 -3.44
CA ILE A 72 -2.05 -0.97 -2.14
C ILE A 72 -0.57 -1.23 -2.19
N LEU A 73 0.16 -0.76 -1.19
CA LEU A 73 1.52 -1.18 -0.92
C LEU A 73 1.57 -1.71 0.50
N PHE A 74 2.02 -2.95 0.69
CA PHE A 74 2.19 -3.49 2.04
C PHE A 74 3.52 -4.21 2.21
N ILE A 75 3.98 -4.21 3.45
CA ILE A 75 5.12 -4.99 3.91
C ILE A 75 4.63 -5.97 4.97
N ASP A 76 4.96 -7.24 4.76
CA ASP A 76 4.65 -8.38 5.63
C ASP A 76 5.92 -9.16 5.98
N ASP A 77 5.75 -10.14 6.88
CA ASP A 77 6.80 -11.05 7.37
C ASP A 77 8.05 -10.34 7.94
N ILE A 78 7.86 -9.11 8.43
CA ILE A 78 8.95 -8.24 8.87
C ILE A 78 9.71 -8.86 10.04
N GLU A 79 11.02 -9.00 9.87
CA GLU A 79 11.90 -9.39 10.97
C GLU A 79 11.83 -8.34 12.10
N THR A 80 11.62 -8.76 13.34
CA THR A 80 11.42 -7.85 14.50
C THR A 80 12.54 -6.81 14.64
N SER A 81 13.78 -7.18 14.28
CA SER A 81 14.96 -6.30 14.30
C SER A 81 14.91 -5.17 13.27
N ARG A 82 14.03 -5.25 12.26
CA ARG A 82 13.91 -4.33 11.12
C ARG A 82 12.63 -3.50 11.12
N MET A 83 11.83 -3.57 12.19
CA MET A 83 10.52 -2.90 12.26
C MET A 83 10.56 -1.38 12.29
N GLU A 84 11.65 -0.77 12.76
CA GLU A 84 11.65 0.66 13.11
C GLU A 84 11.59 1.61 11.91
N ASP A 85 11.76 1.15 10.65
CA ASP A 85 11.80 2.03 9.47
C ASP A 85 10.78 1.70 8.36
N LYS A 86 9.84 0.78 8.63
CA LYS A 86 8.89 0.30 7.60
C LYS A 86 7.93 1.36 7.09
N TYR A 87 7.60 2.34 7.95
CA TYR A 87 6.87 3.53 7.52
C TYR A 87 7.62 4.28 6.42
N ASN A 88 8.88 4.68 6.65
CA ASN A 88 9.62 5.49 5.67
C ASN A 88 9.97 4.69 4.40
N GLU A 89 10.18 3.38 4.52
CA GLU A 89 10.38 2.49 3.37
C GLU A 89 9.16 2.50 2.44
N LEU A 90 7.95 2.32 2.99
CA LEU A 90 6.70 2.42 2.22
C LEU A 90 6.56 3.78 1.52
N ILE A 91 6.87 4.88 2.22
CA ILE A 91 6.81 6.23 1.62
C ILE A 91 7.74 6.34 0.42
N LYS A 92 9.02 5.94 0.57
CA LYS A 92 10.00 6.02 -0.52
C LYS A 92 9.59 5.19 -1.74
N ILE A 93 9.00 4.01 -1.52
CA ILE A 93 8.51 3.18 -2.62
C ILE A 93 7.35 3.89 -3.31
N ALA A 94 6.36 4.39 -2.56
CA ALA A 94 5.20 5.06 -3.15
C ALA A 94 5.56 6.36 -3.88
N GLU A 95 6.54 7.13 -3.40
CA GLU A 95 7.09 8.30 -4.10
C GLU A 95 7.73 7.94 -5.46
N SER A 96 8.17 6.69 -5.63
CA SER A 96 8.82 6.19 -6.85
C SER A 96 7.84 5.64 -7.90
N VAL A 97 6.58 5.36 -7.51
CA VAL A 97 5.53 4.90 -8.42
C VAL A 97 5.16 6.03 -9.37
N ARG A 98 5.02 5.71 -10.67
CA ARG A 98 4.78 6.67 -11.76
C ARG A 98 3.61 6.25 -12.63
#